data_AF-A0A2A5AV80-F1
#
_entry.id   AF-A0A2A5AV80-F1
#
_cell.length_a   1.000
_cell.length_b   1.000
_cell.length_c   1.000
_cell.angle_alpha   90.00
_cell.angle_beta   90.00
_cell.angle_gamma   90.00
#
_symmetry.space_group_name_H-M   'P 1'
#
loop_
_entity.id
_entity.type
_entity.pdbx_description
1 polymer ?
#
loop_
_entity_poly.entity_id
_entity_poly.type
_entity_poly.pdbx_seq_one_letter_code
_entity_poly.pdbx_strand_id
1 'polypeptide(L)'
;MKTALLFISFLCASLLIYGQQTINGSITHQSIQRTYILYVPASYSVGTPAPLVLNFHGYTSNANDQMFYGDFRPIADTAGFLLVHPMGTLDGSGNTYWNSNWGGTADDIGFTEALIDSLALSYNIDMGRVYSTGMSNGGFMSYTLACELSNRIAAIASVTGTMNFNQSAACNPLHPMPVMEIHGTADGTVPYNGTGSMESVANVMSYWVNFNQCNTGAIVTNVPDINTSDGCTAEHYLYQNGNNGVEVEHYKIINGGHTWPGAPIVIGTTNYDINASEKIWQFFAKYDINGKITSVNQLNNNGIEVTLYPNPTSSFINIKYKGLADFKNTIFRLYDLTGREVLLKKINSLPTQLEVSKYPKGTYIYRLKNSNTEFMGKIIVH
;
A
#
# COMPACT_ATOMS: atom_id res chain seq x y z
N MET A 1 -9.00 67.52 16.29
CA MET A 1 -8.68 66.16 16.77
C MET A 1 -9.32 65.16 15.82
N LYS A 2 -8.52 64.46 15.00
CA LYS A 2 -8.99 63.39 14.10
C LYS A 2 -8.36 62.09 14.59
N THR A 3 -9.17 61.20 15.12
CA THR A 3 -8.74 59.86 15.56
C THR A 3 -8.97 58.91 14.38
N ALA A 4 -7.90 58.44 13.75
CA ALA A 4 -7.98 57.42 12.71
C ALA A 4 -7.95 56.03 13.38
N LEU A 5 -9.03 55.27 13.25
CA LEU A 5 -9.07 53.86 13.64
C LEU A 5 -8.41 53.03 12.53
N LEU A 6 -7.35 52.31 12.88
CA LEU A 6 -6.70 51.33 12.01
C LEU A 6 -7.44 49.99 12.15
N PHE A 7 -8.15 49.57 11.10
CA PHE A 7 -8.69 48.21 11.01
C PHE A 7 -7.59 47.27 10.51
N ILE A 8 -7.10 46.40 11.39
CA ILE A 8 -6.21 45.30 11.00
C ILE A 8 -7.11 44.13 10.59
N SER A 9 -7.16 43.81 9.29
CA SER A 9 -7.79 42.56 8.84
C SER A 9 -6.82 41.41 9.09
N PHE A 10 -7.22 40.49 9.98
CA PHE A 10 -6.56 39.20 10.08
C PHE A 10 -7.03 38.32 8.92
N LEU A 11 -6.16 38.13 7.92
CA LEU A 11 -6.34 37.07 6.93
C LEU A 11 -6.07 35.73 7.64
N CYS A 12 -7.12 35.10 8.19
CA CYS A 12 -7.05 33.71 8.60
C CYS A 12 -6.96 32.85 7.33
N ALA A 13 -5.74 32.48 6.93
CA ALA A 13 -5.57 31.36 6.02
C ALA A 13 -6.00 30.11 6.79
N SER A 14 -7.20 29.59 6.50
CA SER A 14 -7.66 28.32 7.03
C SER A 14 -6.75 27.23 6.49
N LEU A 15 -5.74 26.84 7.26
CA LEU A 15 -5.11 25.54 7.12
C LEU A 15 -6.22 24.51 7.32
N LEU A 16 -6.69 23.91 6.23
CA LEU A 16 -7.56 22.74 6.28
C LEU A 16 -6.74 21.61 6.92
N ILE A 17 -6.83 21.51 8.24
CA ILE A 17 -6.39 20.31 8.95
C ILE A 17 -7.43 19.25 8.61
N TYR A 18 -7.09 18.35 7.69
CA TYR A 18 -7.89 17.15 7.47
C TYR A 18 -7.71 16.28 8.71
N GLY A 19 -8.66 16.37 9.65
CA GLY A 19 -8.82 15.33 10.66
C GLY A 19 -9.13 13.99 9.99
N GLN A 20 -9.04 12.89 10.75
CA GLN A 20 -9.51 11.60 10.30
C GLN A 20 -10.95 11.71 9.79
N GLN A 21 -11.20 11.27 8.56
CA GLN A 21 -12.50 11.39 7.91
C GLN A 21 -12.90 10.10 7.22
N THR A 22 -14.19 9.77 7.29
CA THR A 22 -14.84 8.76 6.46
C THR A 22 -15.91 9.46 5.64
N ILE A 23 -15.72 9.48 4.33
CA ILE A 23 -16.46 10.31 3.38
C ILE A 23 -17.21 9.40 2.43
N ASN A 24 -18.53 9.55 2.37
CA ASN A 24 -19.32 8.96 1.28
C ASN A 24 -19.20 9.87 0.06
N GLY A 25 -18.62 9.36 -1.03
CA GLY A 25 -18.43 10.08 -2.27
C GLY A 25 -19.14 9.41 -3.44
N SER A 26 -19.21 10.12 -4.56
CA SER A 26 -19.71 9.57 -5.81
C SER A 26 -19.06 10.23 -7.01
N ILE A 27 -18.93 9.49 -8.10
CA ILE A 27 -18.62 10.02 -9.43
C ILE A 27 -19.64 9.51 -10.45
N THR A 28 -19.82 10.23 -11.55
CA THR A 28 -20.60 9.74 -12.68
C THR A 28 -19.68 9.04 -13.67
N HIS A 29 -19.92 7.75 -13.93
CA HIS A 29 -19.21 6.99 -14.95
C HIS A 29 -20.23 6.35 -15.90
N GLN A 30 -20.08 6.58 -17.21
CA GLN A 30 -21.05 6.14 -18.24
C GLN A 30 -22.52 6.44 -17.90
N SER A 31 -22.80 7.65 -17.42
CA SER A 31 -24.14 8.11 -16.99
C SER A 31 -24.71 7.38 -15.76
N ILE A 32 -23.93 6.54 -15.08
CA ILE A 32 -24.30 5.89 -13.83
C ILE A 32 -23.59 6.61 -12.68
N GLN A 33 -24.35 6.97 -11.64
CA GLN A 33 -23.74 7.46 -10.39
C GLN A 33 -23.14 6.27 -9.64
N ARG A 34 -21.81 6.26 -9.51
CA ARG A 34 -21.05 5.24 -8.81
C ARG A 34 -20.58 5.81 -7.47
N THR A 35 -20.90 5.12 -6.38
CA THR A 35 -20.58 5.57 -5.02
C THR A 35 -19.35 4.87 -4.47
N TYR A 36 -18.73 5.47 -3.45
CA TYR A 36 -17.61 4.90 -2.73
C TYR A 36 -17.54 5.47 -1.31
N ILE A 37 -16.82 4.78 -0.43
CA ILE A 37 -16.42 5.29 0.88
C ILE A 37 -14.93 5.57 0.84
N LEU A 38 -14.53 6.82 1.06
CA LEU A 38 -13.13 7.21 1.20
C LEU A 38 -12.80 7.42 2.67
N TYR A 39 -11.73 6.79 3.13
CA TYR A 39 -11.12 7.02 4.42
C TYR A 39 -9.82 7.81 4.27
N VAL A 40 -9.77 8.97 4.92
CA VAL A 40 -8.62 9.87 4.97
C VAL A 40 -8.04 9.78 6.38
N PRO A 41 -6.81 9.25 6.57
CA PRO A 41 -6.21 9.15 7.90
C PRO A 41 -5.84 10.53 8.44
N ALA A 42 -5.79 10.68 9.77
CA ALA A 42 -5.41 11.96 10.40
C ALA A 42 -3.97 12.40 10.05
N SER A 43 -3.12 11.46 9.64
CA SER A 43 -1.74 11.69 9.24
C SER A 43 -1.60 12.21 7.80
N TYR A 44 -2.67 12.20 7.00
CA TYR A 44 -2.64 12.73 5.63
C TYR A 44 -2.36 14.23 5.62
N SER A 45 -1.45 14.65 4.73
CA SER A 45 -1.17 16.07 4.49
C SER A 45 -0.99 16.33 3.01
N VAL A 46 -1.55 17.43 2.52
CA VAL A 46 -1.48 17.84 1.09
C VAL A 46 -0.02 18.00 0.62
N GLY A 47 0.93 18.26 1.53
CA GLY A 47 2.35 18.41 1.19
C GLY A 47 3.12 17.11 0.98
N THR A 48 2.54 15.95 1.27
CA THR A 48 3.21 14.64 1.15
C THR A 48 2.33 13.71 0.32
N PRO A 49 2.80 13.23 -0.86
CA PRO A 49 2.07 12.24 -1.64
C PRO A 49 1.78 10.98 -0.82
N ALA A 50 0.51 10.57 -0.79
CA ALA A 50 0.04 9.42 -0.05
C ALA A 50 -0.28 8.26 -1.00
N PRO A 51 0.07 7.01 -0.67
CA PRO A 51 -0.41 5.85 -1.40
C PRO A 51 -1.94 5.76 -1.40
N LEU A 52 -2.51 5.09 -2.40
CA LEU A 52 -3.95 4.79 -2.48
C LEU A 52 -4.18 3.28 -2.44
N VAL A 53 -5.06 2.81 -1.56
CA VAL A 53 -5.52 1.41 -1.53
C VAL A 53 -6.98 1.37 -1.94
N LEU A 54 -7.28 0.67 -3.04
CA LEU A 54 -8.63 0.31 -3.46
C LEU A 54 -9.00 -1.02 -2.82
N ASN A 55 -10.09 -1.08 -2.06
CA ASN A 55 -10.52 -2.27 -1.34
C ASN A 55 -11.96 -2.68 -1.72
N PHE A 56 -12.07 -3.68 -2.58
CA PHE A 56 -13.29 -4.10 -3.26
C PHE A 56 -14.07 -5.17 -2.49
N HIS A 57 -15.39 -4.98 -2.37
CA HIS A 57 -16.28 -5.93 -1.71
C HIS A 57 -16.56 -7.19 -2.56
N GLY A 58 -16.92 -8.30 -1.92
CA GLY A 58 -17.39 -9.52 -2.60
C GLY A 58 -18.79 -9.41 -3.21
N TYR A 59 -19.20 -10.39 -4.02
CA TYR A 59 -20.54 -10.45 -4.61
C TYR A 59 -21.61 -10.43 -3.51
N THR A 60 -22.72 -9.73 -3.73
CA THR A 60 -23.81 -9.48 -2.74
C THR A 60 -23.44 -8.62 -1.52
N SER A 61 -22.17 -8.29 -1.32
CA SER A 61 -21.70 -7.41 -0.24
C SER A 61 -21.75 -5.93 -0.64
N ASN A 62 -21.21 -5.02 0.17
CA ASN A 62 -21.19 -3.59 -0.12
C ASN A 62 -19.96 -2.92 0.48
N ALA A 63 -19.75 -1.64 0.16
CA ALA A 63 -18.60 -0.87 0.62
C ALA A 63 -18.49 -0.75 2.16
N ASN A 64 -19.63 -0.67 2.89
CA ASN A 64 -19.59 -0.61 4.36
C ASN A 64 -19.15 -1.94 4.97
N ASP A 65 -19.67 -3.06 4.45
CA ASP A 65 -19.31 -4.38 4.94
C ASP A 65 -17.82 -4.66 4.69
N GLN A 66 -17.32 -4.38 3.48
CA GLN A 66 -15.89 -4.52 3.15
C GLN A 66 -15.01 -3.65 4.04
N MET A 67 -15.42 -2.41 4.33
CA MET A 67 -14.72 -1.55 5.29
C MET A 67 -14.67 -2.13 6.70
N PHE A 68 -15.64 -2.97 7.07
CA PHE A 68 -15.71 -3.58 8.39
C PHE A 68 -14.91 -4.89 8.51
N TYR A 69 -15.07 -5.84 7.59
CA TYR A 69 -14.36 -7.12 7.68
C TYR A 69 -12.96 -7.10 7.06
N GLY A 70 -12.73 -6.26 6.05
CA GLY A 70 -11.42 -5.99 5.46
C GLY A 70 -10.91 -4.63 5.92
N ASP A 71 -10.89 -4.38 7.23
CA ASP A 71 -10.59 -3.06 7.78
C ASP A 71 -9.10 -2.73 7.68
N PHE A 72 -8.77 -1.66 6.96
CA PHE A 72 -7.42 -1.09 6.86
C PHE A 72 -7.29 0.24 7.59
N ARG A 73 -8.36 0.79 8.19
CA ARG A 73 -8.38 2.16 8.74
C ARG A 73 -7.34 2.36 9.85
N PRO A 74 -7.17 1.45 10.83
CA PRO A 74 -6.10 1.60 11.81
C PRO A 74 -4.69 1.56 11.18
N ILE A 75 -4.54 0.79 10.10
CA ILE A 75 -3.28 0.70 9.36
C ILE A 75 -3.04 2.01 8.59
N ALA A 76 -4.08 2.55 7.94
CA ALA A 76 -4.03 3.82 7.22
C ALA A 76 -3.64 4.99 8.15
N ASP A 77 -4.16 5.02 9.38
CA ASP A 77 -3.79 6.03 10.38
C ASP A 77 -2.28 6.04 10.67
N THR A 78 -1.68 4.85 10.79
CA THR A 78 -0.24 4.71 11.08
C THR A 78 0.66 4.85 9.86
N ALA A 79 0.19 4.40 8.69
CA ALA A 79 0.99 4.29 7.48
C ALA A 79 0.78 5.42 6.48
N GLY A 80 -0.26 6.25 6.67
CA GLY A 80 -0.51 7.46 5.90
C GLY A 80 -0.96 7.25 4.46
N PHE A 81 -1.69 6.16 4.18
CA PHE A 81 -2.31 5.93 2.87
C PHE A 81 -3.80 6.28 2.87
N LEU A 82 -4.31 6.71 1.72
CA LEU A 82 -5.75 6.86 1.49
C LEU A 82 -6.35 5.49 1.19
N LEU A 83 -7.51 5.21 1.78
CA LEU A 83 -8.22 3.95 1.59
C LEU A 83 -9.58 4.24 0.99
N VAL A 84 -9.90 3.62 -0.14
CA VAL A 84 -11.21 3.75 -0.77
C VAL A 84 -11.87 2.38 -0.90
N HIS A 85 -13.16 2.34 -0.58
CA HIS A 85 -14.04 1.19 -0.74
C HIS A 85 -15.09 1.52 -1.80
N PRO A 86 -14.85 1.15 -3.07
CA PRO A 86 -15.80 1.41 -4.15
C PRO A 86 -17.06 0.55 -4.00
N MET A 87 -18.20 1.05 -4.53
CA MET A 87 -19.46 0.31 -4.58
C MET A 87 -19.69 -0.31 -5.97
N GLY A 88 -19.92 -1.62 -6.00
CA GLY A 88 -20.27 -2.37 -7.20
C GLY A 88 -21.67 -2.04 -7.70
N THR A 89 -21.88 -2.18 -9.02
CA THR A 89 -23.22 -2.03 -9.61
C THR A 89 -24.12 -3.23 -9.30
N LEU A 90 -25.40 -3.13 -9.61
CA LEU A 90 -26.32 -4.27 -9.54
C LEU A 90 -26.27 -5.09 -10.84
N ASP A 91 -26.24 -6.42 -10.71
CA ASP A 91 -26.42 -7.34 -11.83
C ASP A 91 -27.91 -7.49 -12.19
N GLY A 92 -28.20 -8.35 -13.17
CA GLY A 92 -29.58 -8.63 -13.59
C GLY A 92 -30.46 -9.28 -12.51
N SER A 93 -29.87 -9.79 -11.43
CA SER A 93 -30.58 -10.35 -10.27
C SER A 93 -30.74 -9.33 -9.12
N GLY A 94 -30.26 -8.10 -9.29
CA GLY A 94 -30.30 -7.08 -8.26
C GLY A 94 -29.22 -7.23 -7.19
N ASN A 95 -28.19 -8.04 -7.44
CA ASN A 95 -27.06 -8.24 -6.52
C ASN A 95 -25.90 -7.33 -6.89
N THR A 96 -25.23 -6.80 -5.88
CA THR A 96 -24.02 -5.99 -6.04
C THR A 96 -22.86 -6.84 -6.52
N TYR A 97 -22.14 -6.38 -7.55
CA TYR A 97 -21.05 -7.12 -8.17
C TYR A 97 -20.02 -6.22 -8.85
N TRP A 98 -18.89 -6.84 -9.19
CA TRP A 98 -17.86 -6.34 -10.09
C TRP A 98 -17.82 -7.21 -11.34
N ASN A 99 -17.77 -6.58 -12.51
CA ASN A 99 -17.54 -7.24 -13.78
C ASN A 99 -16.06 -7.62 -13.95
N SER A 100 -15.67 -8.73 -13.32
CA SER A 100 -14.31 -9.28 -13.40
C SER A 100 -14.21 -10.34 -14.51
N ASN A 101 -14.68 -10.02 -15.72
CA ASN A 101 -14.69 -10.90 -16.91
C ASN A 101 -15.53 -12.18 -16.77
N TRP A 102 -16.62 -12.09 -16.02
CA TRP A 102 -17.64 -13.14 -15.89
C TRP A 102 -18.83 -12.93 -16.85
N GLY A 103 -18.68 -12.06 -17.85
CA GLY A 103 -19.75 -11.73 -18.81
C GLY A 103 -20.73 -10.66 -18.34
N GLY A 104 -20.36 -9.86 -17.34
CA GLY A 104 -21.11 -8.67 -16.95
C GLY A 104 -20.98 -7.54 -17.97
N THR A 105 -21.81 -6.51 -17.81
CA THR A 105 -21.84 -5.34 -18.71
C THR A 105 -21.32 -4.06 -18.07
N ALA A 106 -21.11 -4.05 -16.75
CA ALA A 106 -20.57 -2.89 -16.05
C ALA A 106 -19.11 -2.64 -16.47
N ASP A 107 -18.79 -1.38 -16.79
CA ASP A 107 -17.41 -0.95 -17.05
C ASP A 107 -16.71 -0.60 -15.72
N ASP A 108 -16.34 -1.65 -14.98
CA ASP A 108 -15.69 -1.49 -13.67
C ASP A 108 -14.20 -1.14 -13.76
N ILE A 109 -13.55 -1.45 -14.88
CA ILE A 109 -12.17 -1.04 -15.16
C ILE A 109 -12.14 0.47 -15.39
N GLY A 110 -12.95 0.98 -16.32
CA GLY A 110 -13.06 2.41 -16.59
C GLY A 110 -13.56 3.21 -15.40
N PHE A 111 -14.49 2.65 -14.61
CA PHE A 111 -14.92 3.27 -13.36
C PHE A 111 -13.76 3.40 -12.36
N THR A 112 -12.97 2.33 -12.20
CA THR A 112 -11.83 2.33 -11.28
C THR A 112 -10.79 3.37 -11.71
N GLU A 113 -10.48 3.45 -13.00
CA GLU A 113 -9.58 4.48 -13.54
C GLU A 113 -10.10 5.91 -13.25
N ALA A 114 -11.37 6.17 -13.58
CA ALA A 114 -12.01 7.45 -13.34
C ALA A 114 -12.08 7.83 -11.85
N LEU A 115 -12.24 6.84 -10.97
CA LEU A 115 -12.23 7.04 -9.52
C LEU A 115 -10.84 7.45 -9.03
N ILE A 116 -9.78 6.78 -9.49
CA ILE A 116 -8.40 7.16 -9.15
C ILE A 116 -8.13 8.59 -9.60
N ASP A 117 -8.49 8.95 -10.84
CA ASP A 117 -8.32 10.31 -11.37
C ASP A 117 -9.11 11.34 -10.56
N SER A 118 -10.37 11.05 -10.24
CA SER A 118 -11.22 11.95 -9.46
C SER A 118 -10.66 12.19 -8.05
N LEU A 119 -10.11 11.16 -7.39
CA LEU A 119 -9.49 11.30 -6.08
C LEU A 119 -8.17 12.09 -6.19
N ALA A 120 -7.38 11.87 -7.23
CA ALA A 120 -6.11 12.59 -7.45
C ALA A 120 -6.30 14.10 -7.71
N LEU A 121 -7.49 14.53 -8.16
CA LEU A 121 -7.84 15.96 -8.25
C LEU A 121 -8.05 16.62 -6.89
N SER A 122 -8.42 15.84 -5.86
CA SER A 122 -8.77 16.34 -4.52
C SER A 122 -7.69 16.06 -3.48
N TYR A 123 -6.87 15.03 -3.70
CA TYR A 123 -5.85 14.55 -2.78
C TYR A 123 -4.50 14.39 -3.48
N ASN A 124 -3.42 14.65 -2.77
CA ASN A 124 -2.05 14.43 -3.25
C ASN A 124 -1.73 12.93 -3.18
N ILE A 125 -2.10 12.20 -4.23
CA ILE A 125 -1.89 10.77 -4.34
C ILE A 125 -0.54 10.49 -5.00
N ASP A 126 0.23 9.59 -4.40
CA ASP A 126 1.39 9.00 -5.06
C ASP A 126 0.90 8.02 -6.13
N MET A 127 0.88 8.49 -7.38
CA MET A 127 0.44 7.71 -8.54
C MET A 127 1.31 6.50 -8.85
N GLY A 128 2.53 6.44 -8.29
CA GLY A 128 3.36 5.23 -8.35
C GLY A 128 2.94 4.18 -7.32
N ARG A 129 2.08 4.52 -6.36
CA ARG A 129 1.71 3.68 -5.21
C ARG A 129 0.19 3.57 -5.05
N VAL A 130 -0.46 3.14 -6.13
CA VAL A 130 -1.88 2.76 -6.12
C VAL A 130 -1.97 1.24 -6.11
N TYR A 131 -2.69 0.69 -5.15
CA TYR A 131 -2.79 -0.75 -4.92
C TYR A 131 -4.25 -1.20 -4.95
N SER A 132 -4.47 -2.47 -5.29
CA SER A 132 -5.81 -3.05 -5.33
C SER A 132 -5.90 -4.30 -4.48
N THR A 133 -6.94 -4.39 -3.66
CA THR A 133 -7.27 -5.60 -2.91
C THR A 133 -8.77 -5.82 -2.83
N GLY A 134 -9.21 -7.03 -2.51
CA GLY A 134 -10.60 -7.30 -2.22
C GLY A 134 -10.87 -8.74 -1.84
N MET A 135 -12.10 -9.00 -1.39
CA MET A 135 -12.56 -10.33 -1.04
C MET A 135 -13.38 -10.95 -2.17
N SER A 136 -13.24 -12.25 -2.44
CA SER A 136 -14.11 -12.99 -3.37
C SER A 136 -14.17 -12.31 -4.74
N ASN A 137 -15.35 -11.91 -5.24
CA ASN A 137 -15.50 -11.11 -6.47
C ASN A 137 -14.63 -9.84 -6.50
N GLY A 138 -14.35 -9.18 -5.37
CA GLY A 138 -13.38 -8.09 -5.29
C GLY A 138 -11.91 -8.54 -5.42
N GLY A 139 -11.60 -9.78 -5.03
CA GLY A 139 -10.32 -10.44 -5.30
C GLY A 139 -10.15 -10.76 -6.79
N PHE A 140 -11.20 -11.29 -7.45
CA PHE A 140 -11.24 -11.41 -8.91
C PHE A 140 -11.06 -10.05 -9.61
N MET A 141 -11.67 -8.99 -9.07
CA MET A 141 -11.51 -7.64 -9.60
C MET A 141 -10.07 -7.15 -9.48
N SER A 142 -9.40 -7.47 -8.36
CA SER A 142 -7.98 -7.12 -8.18
C SER A 142 -7.09 -7.79 -9.23
N TYR A 143 -7.35 -9.05 -9.58
CA TYR A 143 -6.69 -9.70 -10.71
C TYR A 143 -7.04 -9.06 -12.07
N THR A 144 -8.31 -8.72 -12.32
CA THR A 144 -8.71 -7.98 -13.54
C THR A 144 -7.93 -6.67 -13.65
N LEU A 145 -7.81 -5.89 -12.58
CA LEU A 145 -7.08 -4.63 -12.58
C LEU A 145 -5.58 -4.81 -12.79
N ALA A 146 -4.99 -5.88 -12.27
CA ALA A 146 -3.61 -6.23 -12.58
C ALA A 146 -3.41 -6.50 -14.08
N CYS A 147 -4.36 -7.14 -14.74
CA CYS A 147 -4.27 -7.49 -16.16
C CYS A 147 -4.59 -6.32 -17.09
N GLU A 148 -5.61 -5.51 -16.75
CA GLU A 148 -6.23 -4.55 -17.67
C GLU A 148 -6.05 -3.08 -17.28
N LEU A 149 -5.59 -2.80 -16.06
CA LEU A 149 -5.27 -1.45 -15.57
C LEU A 149 -3.87 -1.38 -14.96
N SER A 150 -2.95 -2.24 -15.43
CA SER A 150 -1.56 -2.28 -14.94
C SER A 150 -0.81 -0.96 -15.10
N ASN A 151 -1.18 -0.07 -16.00
CA ASN A 151 -0.57 1.28 -16.06
C ASN A 151 -0.82 2.13 -14.80
N ARG A 152 -1.78 1.74 -13.96
CA ARG A 152 -2.17 2.47 -12.75
C ARG A 152 -1.90 1.70 -11.46
N ILE A 153 -1.82 0.36 -11.51
CA ILE A 153 -1.80 -0.48 -10.31
C ILE A 153 -0.40 -1.03 -10.06
N ALA A 154 0.19 -0.63 -8.93
CA ALA A 154 1.55 -1.00 -8.55
C ALA A 154 1.69 -2.40 -7.95
N ALA A 155 0.65 -2.89 -7.27
CA ALA A 155 0.59 -4.23 -6.69
C ALA A 155 -0.86 -4.61 -6.38
N ILE A 156 -1.13 -5.92 -6.34
CA ILE A 156 -2.44 -6.44 -5.97
C ILE A 156 -2.38 -7.49 -4.87
N ALA A 157 -3.47 -7.59 -4.11
CA ALA A 157 -3.71 -8.70 -3.21
C ALA A 157 -5.13 -9.23 -3.41
N SER A 158 -5.31 -10.55 -3.37
CA SER A 158 -6.64 -11.17 -3.43
C SER A 158 -6.85 -12.00 -2.17
N VAL A 159 -8.03 -11.85 -1.57
CA VAL A 159 -8.48 -12.68 -0.44
C VAL A 159 -9.67 -13.50 -0.89
N THR A 160 -9.53 -14.82 -0.87
CA THR A 160 -10.56 -15.79 -1.30
C THR A 160 -11.16 -15.52 -2.69
N GLY A 161 -10.42 -14.80 -3.54
CA GLY A 161 -10.67 -14.68 -4.97
C GLY A 161 -9.68 -15.54 -5.74
N THR A 162 -9.84 -15.64 -7.05
CA THR A 162 -8.85 -16.29 -7.94
C THR A 162 -8.92 -15.62 -9.32
N MET A 163 -8.33 -16.23 -10.34
CA MET A 163 -8.55 -15.86 -11.73
C MET A 163 -9.56 -16.84 -12.37
N ASN A 164 -10.39 -16.34 -13.29
CA ASN A 164 -11.11 -17.20 -14.22
C ASN A 164 -10.27 -17.44 -15.48
N PHE A 165 -10.64 -18.47 -16.26
CA PHE A 165 -9.86 -18.86 -17.45
C PHE A 165 -9.81 -17.78 -18.54
N ASN A 166 -10.82 -16.91 -18.62
CA ASN A 166 -10.78 -15.79 -19.57
C ASN A 166 -9.76 -14.73 -19.13
N GLN A 167 -9.69 -14.44 -17.82
CA GLN A 167 -8.70 -13.53 -17.25
C GLN A 167 -7.28 -14.08 -17.47
N SER A 168 -7.00 -15.33 -17.09
CA SER A 168 -5.64 -15.90 -17.17
C SER A 168 -5.14 -16.01 -18.61
N ALA A 169 -6.02 -16.33 -19.58
CA ALA A 169 -5.63 -16.48 -20.98
C ALA A 169 -5.24 -15.15 -21.67
N ALA A 170 -5.81 -14.02 -21.24
CA ALA A 170 -5.60 -12.72 -21.87
C ALA A 170 -4.73 -11.75 -21.05
N CYS A 171 -4.37 -12.11 -19.82
CA CYS A 171 -3.63 -11.24 -18.92
C CYS A 171 -2.23 -10.91 -19.46
N ASN A 172 -1.91 -9.63 -19.58
CA ASN A 172 -0.58 -9.17 -19.99
C ASN A 172 -0.25 -7.78 -19.42
N PRO A 173 0.07 -7.68 -18.12
CA PRO A 173 0.43 -6.42 -17.47
C PRO A 173 1.62 -5.70 -18.14
N LEU A 174 1.66 -4.37 -18.03
CA LEU A 174 2.68 -3.52 -18.65
C LEU A 174 4.03 -3.50 -17.89
N HIS A 175 4.07 -3.99 -16.66
CA HIS A 175 5.26 -4.09 -15.82
C HIS A 175 5.19 -5.34 -14.94
N PRO A 176 6.32 -5.78 -14.34
CA PRO A 176 6.29 -6.83 -13.33
C PRO A 176 5.33 -6.48 -12.20
N MET A 177 4.44 -7.39 -11.84
CA MET A 177 3.30 -7.13 -10.96
C MET A 177 3.45 -7.91 -9.64
N PRO A 178 3.75 -7.26 -8.52
CA PRO A 178 3.69 -7.89 -7.20
C PRO A 178 2.26 -8.40 -6.92
N VAL A 179 2.15 -9.68 -6.57
CA VAL A 179 0.87 -10.34 -6.27
C VAL A 179 0.92 -11.04 -4.92
N MET A 180 -0.11 -10.85 -4.11
CA MET A 180 -0.39 -11.64 -2.91
C MET A 180 -1.72 -12.37 -3.02
N GLU A 181 -1.77 -13.64 -2.64
CA GLU A 181 -3.01 -14.43 -2.56
C GLU A 181 -3.20 -15.01 -1.17
N ILE A 182 -4.37 -14.82 -0.56
CA ILE A 182 -4.73 -15.36 0.75
C ILE A 182 -5.98 -16.22 0.56
N HIS A 183 -5.86 -17.52 0.79
CA HIS A 183 -6.94 -18.44 0.40
C HIS A 183 -7.07 -19.66 1.33
N GLY A 184 -8.32 -19.98 1.65
CA GLY A 184 -8.69 -21.15 2.46
C GLY A 184 -8.69 -22.45 1.65
N THR A 185 -8.07 -23.51 2.17
CA THR A 185 -8.10 -24.81 1.47
C THR A 185 -9.45 -25.52 1.56
N ALA A 186 -10.32 -25.09 2.49
CA ALA A 186 -11.69 -25.57 2.67
C ALA A 186 -12.73 -24.53 2.19
N ASP A 187 -12.31 -23.58 1.35
CA ASP A 187 -13.19 -22.61 0.73
C ASP A 187 -14.24 -23.32 -0.15
N GLY A 188 -15.51 -23.24 0.28
CA GLY A 188 -16.64 -23.85 -0.40
C GLY A 188 -17.30 -22.96 -1.45
N THR A 189 -16.86 -21.70 -1.60
CA THR A 189 -17.44 -20.72 -2.52
C THR A 189 -16.53 -20.49 -3.73
N VAL A 190 -15.24 -20.29 -3.49
CA VAL A 190 -14.19 -20.24 -4.52
C VAL A 190 -13.22 -21.38 -4.21
N PRO A 191 -13.39 -22.55 -4.81
CA PRO A 191 -12.59 -23.71 -4.43
C PRO A 191 -11.08 -23.48 -4.66
N TYR A 192 -10.27 -23.73 -3.64
CA TYR A 192 -8.80 -23.59 -3.69
C TYR A 192 -8.16 -24.34 -4.87
N ASN A 193 -8.70 -25.53 -5.19
CA ASN A 193 -8.24 -26.38 -6.29
C ASN A 193 -8.84 -25.99 -7.65
N GLY A 194 -9.58 -24.89 -7.73
CA GLY A 194 -10.24 -24.43 -8.94
C GLY A 194 -11.48 -25.24 -9.30
N THR A 195 -12.08 -24.88 -10.43
CA THR A 195 -13.24 -25.54 -11.03
C THR A 195 -13.08 -25.55 -12.56
N GLY A 196 -14.11 -25.95 -13.31
CA GLY A 196 -14.14 -25.82 -14.77
C GLY A 196 -14.20 -24.38 -15.30
N SER A 197 -14.28 -23.36 -14.43
CA SER A 197 -14.28 -21.94 -14.82
C SER A 197 -13.36 -21.06 -13.98
N MET A 198 -12.86 -21.57 -12.84
CA MET A 198 -11.98 -20.88 -11.92
C MET A 198 -10.62 -21.58 -11.88
N GLU A 199 -9.55 -20.81 -12.02
CA GLU A 199 -8.20 -21.32 -11.84
C GLU A 199 -7.98 -21.80 -10.41
N SER A 200 -7.23 -22.88 -10.26
CA SER A 200 -6.70 -23.26 -8.95
C SER A 200 -5.74 -22.19 -8.45
N VAL A 201 -5.67 -22.00 -7.14
CA VAL A 201 -4.71 -21.05 -6.54
C VAL A 201 -3.28 -21.40 -6.94
N ALA A 202 -2.97 -22.70 -7.06
CA ALA A 202 -1.67 -23.17 -7.55
C ALA A 202 -1.36 -22.70 -8.98
N ASN A 203 -2.35 -22.73 -9.89
CA ASN A 203 -2.18 -22.24 -11.25
C ASN A 203 -1.99 -20.72 -11.29
N VAL A 204 -2.78 -19.98 -10.50
CA VAL A 204 -2.66 -18.51 -10.42
C VAL A 204 -1.26 -18.12 -9.90
N MET A 205 -0.79 -18.75 -8.83
CA MET A 205 0.56 -18.50 -8.31
C MET A 205 1.63 -18.86 -9.35
N SER A 206 1.48 -20.00 -10.03
CA SER A 206 2.41 -20.40 -11.09
C SER A 206 2.43 -19.40 -12.25
N TYR A 207 1.27 -18.90 -12.66
CA TYR A 207 1.16 -17.86 -13.69
C TYR A 207 1.94 -16.61 -13.28
N TRP A 208 1.70 -16.06 -12.10
CA TRP A 208 2.34 -14.82 -11.65
C TRP A 208 3.84 -15.00 -11.36
N VAL A 209 4.27 -16.14 -10.83
CA VAL A 209 5.69 -16.49 -10.66
C VAL A 209 6.39 -16.49 -12.02
N ASN A 210 5.79 -17.11 -13.03
CA ASN A 210 6.35 -17.15 -14.38
C ASN A 210 6.32 -15.77 -15.05
N PHE A 211 5.20 -15.04 -14.97
CA PHE A 211 5.09 -13.70 -15.54
C PHE A 211 6.16 -12.75 -14.97
N ASN A 212 6.34 -12.77 -13.64
CA ASN A 212 7.32 -11.95 -12.95
C ASN A 212 8.75 -12.46 -13.05
N GLN A 213 8.99 -13.66 -13.59
CA GLN A 213 10.31 -14.31 -13.61
C GLN A 213 10.88 -14.49 -12.18
N CYS A 214 10.03 -14.81 -11.21
CA CYS A 214 10.47 -15.13 -9.85
C CYS A 214 11.17 -16.49 -9.80
N ASN A 215 11.92 -16.73 -8.73
CA ASN A 215 12.39 -18.07 -8.38
C ASN A 215 11.19 -19.03 -8.26
N THR A 216 11.27 -20.20 -8.91
CA THR A 216 10.18 -21.20 -8.92
C THR A 216 10.07 -21.99 -7.61
N GLY A 217 11.14 -22.08 -6.83
CA GLY A 217 11.12 -22.64 -5.48
C GLY A 217 10.69 -21.59 -4.46
N ALA A 218 9.52 -21.77 -3.86
CA ALA A 218 9.07 -20.93 -2.75
C ALA A 218 9.91 -21.17 -1.49
N ILE A 219 10.17 -20.09 -0.75
CA ILE A 219 10.50 -20.20 0.67
C ILE A 219 9.18 -20.41 1.41
N VAL A 220 9.05 -21.54 2.10
CA VAL A 220 7.83 -21.89 2.84
C VAL A 220 8.09 -21.72 4.34
N THR A 221 7.24 -20.95 5.00
CA THR A 221 7.30 -20.71 6.46
C THR A 221 5.95 -21.03 7.07
N ASN A 222 5.93 -21.85 8.12
CA ASN A 222 4.71 -22.06 8.90
C ASN A 222 4.40 -20.80 9.70
N VAL A 223 3.16 -20.32 9.61
CA VAL A 223 2.67 -19.26 10.50
C VAL A 223 2.46 -19.89 11.88
N PRO A 224 2.92 -19.24 12.98
CA PRO A 224 2.62 -19.71 14.31
C PRO A 224 1.11 -19.78 14.56
N ASP A 225 0.62 -20.95 14.98
CA ASP A 225 -0.76 -21.17 15.42
C ASP A 225 -0.94 -20.54 16.81
N ILE A 226 -1.36 -19.28 16.84
CA ILE A 226 -1.61 -18.52 18.07
C ILE A 226 -3.07 -18.64 18.51
N ASN A 227 -3.98 -19.03 17.61
CA ASN A 227 -5.38 -19.31 17.92
C ASN A 227 -5.76 -20.76 17.60
N THR A 228 -5.27 -21.66 18.44
CA THR A 228 -5.52 -23.12 18.37
C THR A 228 -6.98 -23.57 18.41
N SER A 229 -7.94 -22.66 18.61
CA SER A 229 -9.38 -22.96 18.70
C SER A 229 -10.16 -22.65 17.43
N ASP A 230 -9.53 -22.00 16.43
CA ASP A 230 -10.21 -21.59 15.20
C ASP A 230 -10.32 -22.71 14.15
N GLY A 231 -9.64 -23.85 14.37
CA GLY A 231 -9.76 -25.05 13.54
C GLY A 231 -8.97 -25.01 12.24
N CYS A 232 -8.08 -24.03 12.07
CA CYS A 232 -7.25 -23.89 10.88
C CYS A 232 -5.81 -23.47 11.25
N THR A 233 -4.91 -23.50 10.27
CA THR A 233 -3.53 -23.01 10.40
C THR A 233 -3.12 -22.33 9.10
N ALA A 234 -1.95 -21.70 9.05
CA ALA A 234 -1.48 -21.04 7.83
C ALA A 234 -0.03 -21.38 7.47
N GLU A 235 0.22 -21.50 6.18
CA GLU A 235 1.55 -21.57 5.58
C GLU A 235 1.76 -20.35 4.69
N HIS A 236 2.93 -19.71 4.80
CA HIS A 236 3.35 -18.61 3.94
C HIS A 236 4.36 -19.10 2.91
N TYR A 237 4.03 -18.91 1.64
CA TYR A 237 4.88 -19.20 0.49
C TYR A 237 5.37 -17.88 -0.10
N LEU A 238 6.68 -17.71 -0.22
CA LEU A 238 7.31 -16.53 -0.78
C LEU A 238 8.19 -16.91 -1.99
N TYR A 239 7.82 -16.40 -3.17
CA TYR A 239 8.59 -16.51 -4.40
C TYR A 239 9.33 -15.19 -4.66
N GLN A 240 10.65 -15.21 -4.50
CA GLN A 240 11.50 -14.01 -4.53
C GLN A 240 12.20 -13.80 -5.87
N ASN A 241 12.87 -12.65 -5.99
CA ASN A 241 13.79 -12.32 -7.08
C ASN A 241 13.13 -12.26 -8.46
N GLY A 242 11.87 -11.84 -8.52
CA GLY A 242 11.26 -11.47 -9.79
C GLY A 242 11.91 -10.23 -10.40
N ASN A 243 11.57 -9.96 -11.66
CA ASN A 243 11.96 -8.74 -12.36
C ASN A 243 11.64 -7.50 -11.53
N ASN A 244 12.56 -6.54 -11.50
CA ASN A 244 12.48 -5.34 -10.64
C ASN A 244 12.30 -5.64 -9.14
N GLY A 245 12.71 -6.82 -8.69
CA GLY A 245 12.62 -7.24 -7.30
C GLY A 245 11.20 -7.53 -6.82
N VAL A 246 10.23 -7.67 -7.73
CA VAL A 246 8.86 -8.06 -7.35
C VAL A 246 8.85 -9.48 -6.77
N GLU A 247 7.88 -9.72 -5.89
CA GLU A 247 7.71 -11.01 -5.23
C GLU A 247 6.26 -11.46 -5.43
N VAL A 248 6.04 -12.78 -5.41
CA VAL A 248 4.71 -13.38 -5.35
C VAL A 248 4.58 -14.06 -4.00
N GLU A 249 3.51 -13.77 -3.28
CA GLU A 249 3.25 -14.31 -1.95
C GLU A 249 1.92 -15.06 -1.90
N HIS A 250 1.91 -16.19 -1.19
CA HIS A 250 0.68 -16.92 -0.92
C HIS A 250 0.58 -17.28 0.56
N TYR A 251 -0.51 -16.86 1.20
CA TYR A 251 -0.93 -17.40 2.49
C TYR A 251 -1.97 -18.48 2.26
N LYS A 252 -1.54 -19.73 2.40
CA LYS A 252 -2.39 -20.91 2.32
C LYS A 252 -2.98 -21.18 3.70
N ILE A 253 -4.29 -20.96 3.84
CA ILE A 253 -5.00 -21.17 5.10
C ILE A 253 -5.54 -22.59 5.13
N ILE A 254 -4.82 -23.50 5.77
CA ILE A 254 -5.16 -24.92 5.86
C ILE A 254 -6.43 -25.08 6.69
N ASN A 255 -7.44 -25.73 6.11
CA ASN A 255 -8.81 -25.86 6.63
C ASN A 255 -9.59 -24.55 6.78
N GLY A 256 -9.03 -23.41 6.36
CA GLY A 256 -9.75 -22.13 6.32
C GLY A 256 -10.84 -22.13 5.27
N GLY A 257 -11.93 -21.41 5.55
CA GLY A 257 -13.07 -21.24 4.65
C GLY A 257 -13.01 -19.96 3.80
N HIS A 258 -14.16 -19.56 3.26
CA HIS A 258 -14.34 -18.35 2.45
C HIS A 258 -14.42 -17.09 3.33
N THR A 259 -13.32 -16.75 3.99
CA THR A 259 -13.27 -15.73 5.04
C THR A 259 -12.07 -14.80 4.85
N TRP A 260 -12.14 -13.62 5.46
CA TRP A 260 -11.01 -12.70 5.58
C TRP A 260 -10.25 -12.99 6.89
N PRO A 261 -8.99 -13.48 6.85
CA PRO A 261 -8.26 -13.79 8.09
C PRO A 261 -8.09 -12.59 9.03
N GLY A 262 -8.37 -12.82 10.31
CA GLY A 262 -8.38 -11.79 11.35
C GLY A 262 -9.65 -10.93 11.38
N ALA A 263 -10.63 -11.14 10.50
CA ALA A 263 -11.87 -10.38 10.52
C ALA A 263 -12.69 -10.66 11.79
N PRO A 264 -13.35 -9.63 12.36
CA PRO A 264 -14.18 -9.79 13.55
C PRO A 264 -15.47 -10.58 13.29
N ILE A 265 -15.84 -10.80 12.02
CA ILE A 265 -17.01 -11.58 11.63
C ILE A 265 -16.57 -13.00 11.27
N VAL A 266 -17.15 -13.98 11.97
CA VAL A 266 -16.96 -15.41 11.70
C VAL A 266 -18.03 -15.87 10.71
N ILE A 267 -17.66 -16.12 9.45
CA ILE A 267 -18.54 -16.71 8.43
C ILE A 267 -17.89 -18.01 7.93
N GLY A 268 -17.90 -19.04 8.78
CA GLY A 268 -17.16 -20.29 8.57
C GLY A 268 -15.84 -20.31 9.32
N THR A 269 -14.93 -21.20 8.92
CA THR A 269 -13.61 -21.36 9.55
C THR A 269 -12.70 -20.18 9.19
N THR A 270 -12.69 -19.15 10.03
CA THR A 270 -11.83 -17.95 9.88
C THR A 270 -10.53 -18.15 10.65
N ASN A 271 -9.39 -17.95 9.98
CA ASN A 271 -8.08 -17.97 10.65
C ASN A 271 -7.81 -16.67 11.42
N TYR A 272 -7.35 -16.80 12.64
CA TYR A 272 -7.01 -15.70 13.55
C TYR A 272 -5.51 -15.62 13.87
N ASP A 273 -4.68 -16.42 13.20
CA ASP A 273 -3.22 -16.39 13.36
C ASP A 273 -2.57 -15.21 12.64
N ILE A 274 -3.22 -14.71 11.59
CA ILE A 274 -2.80 -13.53 10.85
C ILE A 274 -3.94 -12.53 10.74
N ASN A 275 -3.58 -11.25 10.67
CA ASN A 275 -4.45 -10.20 10.18
C ASN A 275 -4.15 -9.97 8.69
N ALA A 276 -5.08 -10.33 7.81
CA ALA A 276 -4.87 -10.22 6.37
C ALA A 276 -4.64 -8.77 5.92
N SER A 277 -5.37 -7.79 6.48
CA SER A 277 -5.18 -6.38 6.14
C SER A 277 -3.75 -5.89 6.46
N GLU A 278 -3.21 -6.30 7.62
CA GLU A 278 -1.83 -5.99 8.00
C GLU A 278 -0.81 -6.63 7.05
N LYS A 279 -0.99 -7.90 6.70
CA LYS A 279 -0.10 -8.60 5.76
C LYS A 279 -0.13 -7.99 4.37
N ILE A 280 -1.31 -7.63 3.89
CA ILE A 280 -1.49 -6.97 2.59
C ILE A 280 -0.81 -5.60 2.57
N TRP A 281 -0.95 -4.79 3.62
CA TRP A 281 -0.24 -3.51 3.67
C TRP A 281 1.28 -3.70 3.76
N GLN A 282 1.77 -4.62 4.60
CA GLN A 282 3.20 -4.96 4.68
C GLN A 282 3.75 -5.36 3.31
N PHE A 283 2.94 -6.04 2.50
CA PHE A 283 3.25 -6.38 1.13
C PHE A 283 3.29 -5.16 0.22
N PHE A 284 2.19 -4.41 0.13
CA PHE A 284 2.08 -3.22 -0.73
C PHE A 284 3.15 -2.18 -0.45
N ALA A 285 3.47 -1.95 0.82
CA ALA A 285 4.46 -0.96 1.22
C ALA A 285 5.87 -1.20 0.64
N LYS A 286 6.14 -2.41 0.14
CA LYS A 286 7.41 -2.77 -0.52
C LYS A 286 7.50 -2.28 -1.97
N TYR A 287 6.41 -1.84 -2.62
CA TYR A 287 6.39 -1.67 -4.08
C TYR A 287 5.84 -0.33 -4.54
N ASP A 288 6.36 0.15 -5.67
CA ASP A 288 5.73 1.13 -6.53
C ASP A 288 5.52 0.54 -7.94
N ILE A 289 4.97 1.30 -8.88
CA ILE A 289 4.68 0.89 -10.25
C ILE A 289 5.92 0.36 -11.01
N ASN A 290 7.12 0.69 -10.55
CA ASN A 290 8.38 0.23 -11.15
C ASN A 290 8.95 -1.02 -10.47
N GLY A 291 8.36 -1.51 -9.39
CA GLY A 291 8.79 -2.71 -8.67
C GLY A 291 9.15 -2.44 -7.20
N LYS A 292 10.13 -3.18 -6.66
CA LYS A 292 10.49 -3.08 -5.24
C LYS A 292 11.09 -1.71 -4.93
N ILE A 293 10.52 -1.02 -3.95
CA ILE A 293 11.05 0.19 -3.36
C ILE A 293 12.32 -0.19 -2.61
N THR A 294 13.44 -0.20 -3.33
CA THR A 294 14.76 -0.22 -2.72
C THR A 294 14.95 1.16 -2.13
N SER A 295 14.94 1.26 -0.81
CA SER A 295 15.07 2.54 -0.12
C SER A 295 16.43 3.18 -0.44
N VAL A 296 16.51 3.96 -1.53
CA VAL A 296 17.21 5.23 -1.77
C VAL A 296 16.80 5.72 -3.19
N ASN A 297 15.89 6.71 -3.25
CA ASN A 297 15.48 7.58 -4.38
C ASN A 297 14.34 7.14 -5.33
N GLN A 298 13.14 7.71 -5.09
CA GLN A 298 12.55 8.67 -6.05
C GLN A 298 12.04 9.92 -5.30
N LEU A 299 12.96 10.62 -4.64
CA LEU A 299 12.98 12.07 -4.79
C LEU A 299 13.99 12.32 -5.90
N ASN A 300 13.65 13.16 -6.87
CA ASN A 300 14.56 13.68 -7.88
C ASN A 300 15.90 14.06 -7.24
N ASN A 301 16.87 13.14 -7.32
CA ASN A 301 18.24 13.39 -6.89
C ASN A 301 19.05 13.56 -8.16
N ASN A 302 19.43 14.81 -8.41
CA ASN A 302 20.31 15.26 -9.47
C ASN A 302 21.74 14.68 -9.34
N GLY A 303 21.89 13.35 -9.28
CA GLY A 303 23.18 12.68 -9.08
C GLY A 303 23.74 12.80 -7.65
N ILE A 304 22.89 13.05 -6.65
CA ILE A 304 23.30 13.20 -5.25
C ILE A 304 23.19 11.88 -4.48
N GLU A 305 24.29 11.44 -3.89
CA GLU A 305 24.38 10.22 -3.07
C GLU A 305 24.87 10.61 -1.68
N VAL A 306 24.16 10.24 -0.61
CA VAL A 306 24.55 10.53 0.79
C VAL A 306 24.67 9.23 1.56
N THR A 307 25.84 8.98 2.14
CA THR A 307 26.19 7.80 2.93
C THR A 307 26.57 8.19 4.35
N LEU A 308 25.95 7.57 5.35
CA LEU A 308 26.29 7.73 6.76
C LEU A 308 26.80 6.41 7.32
N TYR A 309 28.02 6.39 7.88
CA TYR A 309 28.65 5.17 8.38
C TYR A 309 29.60 5.40 9.58
N PRO A 310 29.72 4.44 10.52
CA PRO A 310 28.91 3.22 10.62
C PRO A 310 27.46 3.54 11.05
N ASN A 311 26.47 2.86 10.47
CA ASN A 311 25.06 3.01 10.85
C ASN A 311 24.42 1.62 10.83
N PRO A 312 24.12 0.99 11.98
CA PRO A 312 24.10 1.57 13.34
C PRO A 312 25.46 1.99 13.94
N THR A 313 25.47 2.84 14.97
CA THR A 313 26.67 3.33 15.69
C THR A 313 26.45 3.50 17.20
N SER A 314 27.51 3.46 17.99
CA SER A 314 27.50 3.75 19.44
C SER A 314 28.31 5.00 19.84
N SER A 315 29.04 5.62 18.90
CA SER A 315 29.98 6.70 19.23
C SER A 315 29.97 7.83 18.22
N PHE A 316 30.28 7.55 16.95
CA PHE A 316 30.34 8.56 15.90
C PHE A 316 29.68 8.08 14.60
N ILE A 317 29.24 9.03 13.79
CA ILE A 317 28.77 8.81 12.43
C ILE A 317 29.58 9.68 11.47
N ASN A 318 30.07 9.10 10.39
CA ASN A 318 30.73 9.82 9.30
C ASN A 318 29.74 10.06 8.19
N ILE A 319 29.68 11.30 7.70
CA ILE A 319 28.87 11.70 6.56
C ILE A 319 29.79 11.78 5.35
N LYS A 320 29.49 11.00 4.31
CA LYS A 320 30.09 11.08 2.97
C LYS A 320 28.97 11.35 1.97
N TYR A 321 29.23 12.13 0.93
CA TYR A 321 28.28 12.27 -0.16
C TYR A 321 28.95 12.63 -1.49
N LYS A 322 28.22 12.47 -2.59
CA LYS A 322 28.60 12.81 -3.98
C LYS A 322 27.49 13.66 -4.61
N GLY A 323 27.84 14.57 -5.54
CA GLY A 323 26.87 15.27 -6.40
C GLY A 323 26.28 16.61 -5.91
N LEU A 324 26.68 17.14 -4.75
CA LEU A 324 26.18 18.44 -4.25
C LEU A 324 27.07 19.60 -4.73
N ALA A 325 26.47 20.56 -5.45
CA ALA A 325 27.18 21.67 -6.13
C ALA A 325 27.71 22.79 -5.22
N ASP A 326 27.17 22.96 -3.99
CA ASP A 326 27.61 24.01 -3.07
C ASP A 326 27.69 23.51 -1.62
N PHE A 327 28.92 23.36 -1.14
CA PHE A 327 29.27 22.67 0.09
C PHE A 327 29.43 23.59 1.29
N LYS A 328 29.85 24.84 1.10
CA LYS A 328 30.20 25.74 2.23
C LYS A 328 28.97 26.16 3.07
N ASN A 329 27.76 25.76 2.68
CA ASN A 329 26.50 26.15 3.31
C ASN A 329 25.52 24.99 3.59
N THR A 330 25.96 23.74 3.58
CA THR A 330 25.08 22.61 3.94
C THR A 330 24.89 22.51 5.46
N ILE A 331 23.63 22.36 5.89
CA ILE A 331 23.25 22.18 7.29
C ILE A 331 22.75 20.75 7.48
N PHE A 332 23.37 20.03 8.41
CA PHE A 332 22.91 18.76 8.95
C PHE A 332 22.06 19.00 10.19
N ARG A 333 20.89 18.37 10.27
CA ARG A 333 20.03 18.32 11.44
C ARG A 333 19.75 16.89 11.83
N LEU A 334 19.64 16.63 13.13
CA LEU A 334 19.22 15.35 13.69
C LEU A 334 17.99 15.58 14.56
N TYR A 335 17.00 14.71 14.41
CA TYR A 335 15.74 14.73 15.15
C TYR A 335 15.55 13.39 15.86
N ASP A 336 15.03 13.42 17.08
CA ASP A 336 14.49 12.21 17.70
C ASP A 336 13.13 11.82 17.07
N LEU A 337 12.59 10.65 17.44
CA LEU A 337 11.31 10.15 16.88
C LEU A 337 10.10 11.01 17.27
N THR A 338 10.23 11.92 18.24
CA THR A 338 9.17 12.88 18.59
C THR A 338 9.21 14.13 17.71
N GLY A 339 10.16 14.21 16.78
CA GLY A 339 10.37 15.35 15.89
C GLY A 339 11.18 16.49 16.51
N ARG A 340 11.73 16.32 17.73
CA ARG A 340 12.55 17.33 18.39
C ARG A 340 13.96 17.32 17.79
N GLU A 341 14.45 18.49 17.40
CA GLU A 341 15.83 18.67 16.93
C GLU A 341 16.82 18.46 18.09
N VAL A 342 17.72 17.50 17.94
CA VAL A 342 18.75 17.13 18.94
C VAL A 342 20.17 17.50 18.49
N LEU A 343 20.37 17.79 17.20
CA LEU A 343 21.65 18.27 16.67
C LEU A 343 21.41 19.18 15.47
N LEU A 344 22.18 20.27 15.41
CA LEU A 344 22.36 21.08 14.21
C LEU A 344 23.86 21.29 13.98
N LYS A 345 24.34 20.96 12.78
CA LYS A 345 25.75 21.10 12.40
C LYS A 345 25.88 21.65 10.98
N LYS A 346 26.65 22.71 10.82
CA LYS A 346 27.09 23.16 9.50
C LYS A 346 28.22 22.27 8.99
N ILE A 347 28.08 21.73 7.78
CA ILE A 347 29.06 20.84 7.14
C ILE A 347 30.08 21.69 6.36
N ASN A 348 31.34 21.63 6.76
CA ASN A 348 32.44 22.43 6.19
C ASN A 348 33.65 21.59 5.71
N SER A 349 33.62 20.25 5.89
CA SER A 349 34.64 19.27 5.44
C SER A 349 33.95 17.95 5.02
N LEU A 350 34.56 17.14 4.14
CA LEU A 350 34.12 15.75 3.89
C LEU A 350 35.28 14.76 3.98
N PRO A 351 35.11 13.60 4.65
CA PRO A 351 33.94 13.25 5.46
C PRO A 351 33.80 14.19 6.69
N THR A 352 32.57 14.45 7.13
CA THR A 352 32.32 15.11 8.43
C THR A 352 31.97 14.03 9.44
N GLN A 353 32.70 14.00 10.55
CA GLN A 353 32.39 13.13 11.68
C GLN A 353 31.52 13.87 12.70
N LEU A 354 30.48 13.20 13.19
CA LEU A 354 29.60 13.68 14.24
C LEU A 354 29.63 12.71 15.42
N GLU A 355 29.87 13.24 16.61
CA GLU A 355 29.75 12.47 17.85
C GLU A 355 28.27 12.34 18.25
N VAL A 356 27.83 11.10 18.44
CA VAL A 356 26.45 10.75 18.79
C VAL A 356 26.33 9.92 20.08
N SER A 357 27.47 9.59 20.71
CA SER A 357 27.58 8.86 21.99
C SER A 357 26.72 9.45 23.12
N LYS A 358 26.52 10.77 23.11
CA LYS A 358 25.74 11.51 24.10
C LYS A 358 24.23 11.39 23.95
N TYR A 359 23.74 10.88 22.82
CA TYR A 359 22.31 10.74 22.57
C TYR A 359 21.81 9.39 23.10
N PRO A 360 20.59 9.33 23.66
CA PRO A 360 19.97 8.07 24.04
C PRO A 360 19.99 7.03 22.92
N LYS A 361 20.02 5.75 23.30
CA LYS A 361 19.92 4.65 22.35
C LYS A 361 18.55 4.72 21.65
N GLY A 362 18.54 4.61 20.32
CA GLY A 362 17.31 4.69 19.54
C GLY A 362 17.52 5.11 18.09
N THR A 363 16.40 5.24 17.38
CA THR A 363 16.38 5.70 15.98
C THR A 363 16.25 7.22 15.95
N TYR A 364 17.02 7.85 15.08
CA TYR A 364 16.99 9.29 14.82
C TYR A 364 16.77 9.53 13.33
N ILE A 365 16.08 10.61 12.98
CA ILE A 365 15.93 11.06 11.60
C ILE A 365 16.92 12.20 11.36
N TYR A 366 17.69 12.14 10.28
CA TYR A 366 18.56 13.24 9.89
C TYR A 366 18.05 13.94 8.64
N ARG A 367 18.42 15.22 8.51
CA ARG A 367 18.13 16.08 7.35
C ARG A 367 19.40 16.84 6.96
N LEU A 368 19.91 16.62 5.74
CA LEU A 368 20.91 17.49 5.11
C LEU A 368 20.19 18.47 4.19
N LYS A 369 20.44 19.76 4.35
CA LYS A 369 19.84 20.80 3.52
C LYS A 369 20.87 21.83 3.10
N ASN A 370 20.88 22.18 1.82
CA ASN A 370 21.55 23.40 1.31
C ASN A 370 20.51 24.33 0.66
N SER A 371 20.96 25.35 -0.08
CA SER A 371 20.08 26.32 -0.75
C SER A 371 19.12 25.70 -1.78
N ASN A 372 19.49 24.58 -2.40
CA ASN A 372 18.80 24.03 -3.57
C ASN A 372 18.31 22.59 -3.39
N THR A 373 18.77 21.89 -2.35
CA THR A 373 18.58 20.44 -2.21
C THR A 373 18.42 20.05 -0.75
N GLU A 374 17.67 18.98 -0.56
CA GLU A 374 17.37 18.43 0.75
C GLU A 374 17.37 16.91 0.69
N PHE A 375 18.03 16.29 1.67
CA PHE A 375 18.13 14.84 1.80
C PHE A 375 17.76 14.44 3.23
N MET A 376 16.98 13.37 3.38
CA MET A 376 16.61 12.82 4.68
C MET A 376 16.96 11.34 4.77
N GLY A 377 17.23 10.87 5.99
CA GLY A 377 17.47 9.45 6.25
C GLY A 377 17.42 9.15 7.75
N LYS A 378 17.82 7.95 8.14
CA LYS A 378 17.82 7.52 9.55
C LYS A 378 19.21 7.15 10.05
N ILE A 379 19.46 7.38 11.34
CA ILE A 379 20.63 6.89 12.09
C ILE A 379 20.12 6.05 13.26
N ILE A 380 20.77 4.94 13.55
CA ILE A 380 20.48 4.09 14.71
C ILE A 380 21.65 4.23 15.69
N VAL A 381 21.36 4.74 16.90
CA VAL A 381 22.32 4.88 18.01
C VAL A 381 22.13 3.73 18.99
N HIS A 382 23.22 3.01 19.31
CA HIS A 382 23.25 1.83 20.17
C HIS A 382 23.88 2.04 21.53
#